data_AF-A0A167HT53-F1
#
_entry.id   AF-A0A167HT53-F1
#
_cell.length_a   1.000
_cell.length_b   1.000
_cell.length_c   1.000
_cell.angle_alpha   90.00
_cell.angle_beta   90.00
_cell.angle_gamma   90.00
#
_symmetry.space_group_name_H-M   'P 1'
#
loop_
_entity.id
_entity.type
_entity.pdbx_description
1 polymer ?
#
loop_
_entity_poly.entity_id
_entity_poly.type
_entity_poly.pdbx_seq_one_letter_code
_entity_poly.pdbx_strand_id
1 'polypeptide(L)'
;MIPSSLLALLAILLQRSAAQDAPILGDTTQSVAIVFSPPFLPPDIPPQTYPNYTLPPVQPSWQPPTDPYNYTLFVFPTTGSTPASANNTSPQALRAVSGAVELASNATDSSLVLRDPYEGWRRQWLVGGLNASTNYTAFAVEDRNQSITGPIYLLTKNASFPCTLVHSLPYCPFVSYAVPIPPPSQTDPAQLDTSLTQQTYTADDLPGEYTAILLSSLGNFSITLSSFACGRDVYSPLKTCEECFDAYRDWACAISFPRCANTDILAAPPAPLPSPALMPRTNMSRNTFPPLDQTYTELLPCIETCTMVDRSCPYFLQFGCPLPGVTAEFSYGVGFIDDAEHGRQDAGVPGAAEEYGYAWCNSGSSYDY
;
A
#
# COMPACT_ATOMS: atom_id res chain seq x y z
N MET A 1 -5.04 -25.72 34.05
CA MET A 1 -6.07 -25.38 33.06
C MET A 1 -6.10 -23.86 32.96
N ILE A 2 -5.37 -23.31 31.99
CA ILE A 2 -5.38 -21.86 31.74
C ILE A 2 -6.66 -21.60 30.94
N PRO A 3 -7.52 -20.63 31.32
CA PRO A 3 -8.77 -20.38 30.62
C PRO A 3 -8.47 -19.92 29.19
N SER A 4 -9.22 -20.43 28.22
CA SER A 4 -9.03 -20.19 26.78
C SER A 4 -9.04 -18.70 26.40
N SER A 5 -9.67 -17.86 27.22
CA SER A 5 -9.66 -16.40 27.12
C SER A 5 -8.30 -15.76 27.43
N LEU A 6 -7.48 -16.38 28.29
CA LEU A 6 -6.14 -15.88 28.63
C LEU A 6 -5.10 -16.26 27.58
N LEU A 7 -5.29 -17.39 26.88
CA LEU A 7 -4.47 -17.76 25.72
C LEU A 7 -4.75 -16.87 24.50
N ALA A 8 -6.02 -16.48 24.27
CA ALA A 8 -6.36 -15.51 23.23
C ALA A 8 -5.76 -14.14 23.52
N LEU A 9 -5.78 -13.69 24.79
CA LEU A 9 -5.17 -12.42 25.20
C LEU A 9 -3.63 -12.45 25.10
N LEU A 10 -2.99 -13.59 25.42
CA LEU A 10 -1.53 -13.75 25.25
C LEU A 10 -1.11 -13.83 23.78
N ALA A 11 -1.93 -14.45 22.90
CA ALA A 11 -1.67 -14.50 21.47
C ALA A 11 -1.72 -13.09 20.83
N ILE A 12 -2.69 -12.26 21.25
CA ILE A 12 -2.80 -10.84 20.82
C ILE A 12 -1.59 -10.01 21.30
N LEU A 13 -0.98 -10.35 22.45
CA LEU A 13 0.16 -9.63 23.03
C LEU A 13 1.53 -10.10 22.48
N LEU A 14 1.63 -11.25 21.83
CA LEU A 14 2.90 -11.87 21.41
C LEU A 14 3.19 -11.82 19.90
N GLN A 15 2.30 -11.22 19.09
CA GLN A 15 2.49 -11.14 17.62
C GLN A 15 2.80 -9.74 17.07
N ARG A 16 2.88 -8.69 17.90
CA ARG A 16 3.28 -7.37 17.42
C ARG A 16 4.77 -7.36 17.07
N SER A 17 5.08 -7.58 15.79
CA SER A 17 6.40 -7.28 15.25
C SER A 17 6.64 -5.76 15.36
N ALA A 18 7.85 -5.34 15.70
CA ALA A 18 8.21 -3.93 15.83
C ALA A 18 7.98 -3.10 14.54
N ALA A 19 7.74 -3.76 13.40
CA ALA A 19 7.37 -3.15 12.12
C ALA A 19 5.89 -2.71 12.06
N GLN A 20 4.99 -3.35 12.80
CA GLN A 20 3.54 -3.04 12.77
C GLN A 20 3.19 -1.75 13.53
N ASP A 21 4.03 -1.27 14.45
CA ASP A 21 3.75 -0.06 15.26
C ASP A 21 4.36 1.24 14.66
N ALA A 22 4.97 1.19 13.48
CA ALA A 22 5.56 2.36 12.82
C ALA A 22 4.58 3.01 11.81
N PRO A 23 4.70 4.33 11.56
CA PRO A 23 4.08 4.93 10.39
C PRO A 23 4.63 4.25 9.13
N ILE A 24 3.89 4.29 8.03
CA ILE A 24 4.32 3.69 6.76
C ILE A 24 4.22 4.73 5.65
N LEU A 25 5.18 4.68 4.73
CA LEU A 25 5.17 5.49 3.51
C LEU A 25 4.31 4.78 2.46
N GLY A 26 3.35 5.49 1.87
CA GLY A 26 2.62 5.02 0.69
C GLY A 26 3.51 5.15 -0.54
N ASP A 27 3.67 6.37 -1.03
CA ASP A 27 4.60 6.72 -2.10
C ASP A 27 4.80 8.24 -2.17
N THR A 28 5.73 8.68 -3.02
CA THR A 28 6.05 10.09 -3.25
C THR A 28 5.89 10.48 -4.73
N THR A 29 5.74 11.77 -5.01
CA THR A 29 6.01 12.39 -6.32
C THR A 29 7.22 13.30 -6.17
N GLN A 30 7.40 14.26 -7.09
CA GLN A 30 8.38 15.33 -6.94
C GLN A 30 8.10 16.28 -5.78
N SER A 31 6.84 16.43 -5.36
CA SER A 31 6.44 17.48 -4.41
C SER A 31 5.37 17.06 -3.40
N VAL A 32 4.81 15.86 -3.54
CA VAL A 32 3.76 15.32 -2.68
C VAL A 32 4.17 13.96 -2.13
N ALA A 33 3.77 13.63 -0.90
CA ALA A 33 3.91 12.29 -0.35
C ALA A 33 2.63 11.83 0.33
N ILE A 34 2.37 10.52 0.32
CA ILE A 34 1.32 9.89 1.12
C ILE A 34 1.96 9.18 2.29
N VAL A 35 1.59 9.55 3.50
CA VAL A 35 2.10 8.91 4.73
C VAL A 35 0.94 8.41 5.56
N PHE A 36 1.13 7.26 6.20
CA PHE A 36 0.13 6.67 7.07
C PHE A 36 0.64 6.58 8.51
N SER A 37 -0.29 6.69 9.46
CA SER A 37 -0.02 6.36 10.86
C SER A 37 0.22 4.86 11.03
N PRO A 38 0.73 4.45 12.21
CA PRO A 38 0.52 3.09 12.69
C PRO A 38 -0.97 2.68 12.62
N PRO A 39 -1.26 1.39 12.43
CA PRO A 39 -2.64 0.89 12.41
C PRO A 39 -3.25 0.91 13.81
N PHE A 40 -4.56 1.11 13.88
CA PHE A 40 -5.34 1.12 15.10
C PHE A 40 -6.76 0.58 14.89
N LEU A 41 -7.35 0.02 15.95
CA LEU A 41 -8.76 -0.40 16.00
C LEU A 41 -9.20 -1.26 14.78
N PRO A 42 -8.61 -2.44 14.54
CA PRO A 42 -9.06 -3.31 13.45
C PRO A 42 -10.57 -3.59 13.56
N PRO A 43 -11.31 -3.56 12.43
CA PRO A 43 -12.72 -3.90 12.42
C PRO A 43 -12.95 -5.34 12.88
N ASP A 44 -14.08 -5.59 13.52
CA ASP A 44 -14.50 -6.95 13.85
C ASP A 44 -15.11 -7.60 12.60
N ILE A 45 -14.42 -8.60 12.06
CA ILE A 45 -14.85 -9.35 10.88
C ILE A 45 -15.34 -10.72 11.36
N PRO A 46 -16.66 -10.91 11.54
CA PRO A 46 -17.16 -12.19 11.97
C PRO A 46 -16.89 -13.25 10.88
N PRO A 47 -16.44 -14.45 11.27
CA PRO A 47 -16.19 -15.51 10.30
C PRO A 47 -17.46 -15.85 9.55
N GLN A 48 -17.40 -15.81 8.23
CA GLN A 48 -18.55 -16.13 7.37
C GLN A 48 -18.87 -17.62 7.47
N THR A 49 -20.13 -17.96 7.80
CA THR A 49 -20.57 -19.34 7.98
C THR A 49 -21.82 -19.65 7.15
N TYR A 50 -21.93 -20.88 6.67
CA TYR A 50 -23.14 -21.35 6.01
C TYR A 50 -24.33 -21.38 7.00
N PRO A 51 -25.56 -21.02 6.58
CA PRO A 51 -26.01 -20.72 5.22
C PRO A 51 -25.86 -19.26 4.76
N ASN A 52 -25.55 -18.32 5.65
CA ASN A 52 -25.40 -16.89 5.33
C ASN A 52 -23.96 -16.53 4.98
N TYR A 53 -23.35 -17.27 4.05
CA TYR A 53 -22.03 -16.94 3.55
C TYR A 53 -22.14 -15.90 2.44
N THR A 54 -21.61 -14.70 2.66
CA THR A 54 -21.54 -13.65 1.64
C THR A 54 -20.09 -13.26 1.40
N LEU A 55 -19.67 -13.29 0.13
CA LEU A 55 -18.36 -12.76 -0.24
C LEU A 55 -18.29 -11.25 0.01
N PRO A 56 -17.09 -10.69 0.27
CA PRO A 56 -16.91 -9.26 0.31
C PRO A 56 -17.47 -8.59 -0.96
N PRO A 57 -18.16 -7.45 -0.82
CA PRO A 57 -18.63 -6.71 -1.99
C PRO A 57 -17.44 -6.17 -2.79
N VAL A 58 -17.65 -6.00 -4.10
CA VAL A 58 -16.64 -5.40 -5.00
C VAL A 58 -16.19 -4.01 -4.53
N GLN A 59 -17.11 -3.26 -3.92
CA GLN A 59 -16.85 -1.97 -3.29
C GLN A 59 -17.20 -2.07 -1.80
N PRO A 60 -16.23 -2.37 -0.92
CA PRO A 60 -16.47 -2.45 0.51
C PRO A 60 -16.79 -1.06 1.09
N SER A 61 -17.84 -1.00 1.92
CA SER A 61 -18.19 0.18 2.69
C SER A 61 -17.95 -0.11 4.16
N TRP A 62 -16.82 0.32 4.69
CA TRP A 62 -16.50 0.19 6.11
C TRP A 62 -16.92 1.44 6.86
N GLN A 63 -17.61 1.26 7.99
CA GLN A 63 -17.95 2.38 8.87
C GLN A 63 -16.71 2.76 9.69
N PRO A 64 -16.31 4.04 9.69
CA PRO A 64 -15.18 4.48 10.50
C PRO A 64 -15.47 4.29 12.00
N PRO A 65 -14.44 4.06 12.84
CA PRO A 65 -14.62 3.93 14.28
C PRO A 65 -15.24 5.20 14.87
N THR A 66 -16.10 5.04 15.88
CA THR A 66 -16.74 6.17 16.56
C THR A 66 -15.74 7.06 17.30
N ASP A 67 -14.64 6.49 17.79
CA ASP A 67 -13.57 7.19 18.50
C ASP A 67 -12.19 6.82 17.93
N PRO A 68 -11.81 7.38 16.76
CA PRO A 68 -10.54 7.07 16.11
C PRO A 68 -9.35 7.67 16.88
N TYR A 69 -8.18 7.04 16.77
CA TYR A 69 -6.96 7.60 17.33
C TYR A 69 -6.48 8.80 16.49
N ASN A 70 -6.06 9.85 17.17
CA ASN A 70 -5.51 11.05 16.54
C ASN A 70 -3.99 11.00 16.62
N TYR A 71 -3.39 11.24 15.46
CA TYR A 71 -1.96 11.38 15.29
C TYR A 71 -1.65 12.74 14.68
N THR A 72 -0.48 13.26 15.01
CA THR A 72 0.13 14.42 14.36
C THR A 72 1.40 13.97 13.66
N LEU A 73 1.47 14.20 12.34
CA LEU A 73 2.63 13.88 11.52
C LEU A 73 3.59 15.07 11.48
N PHE A 74 4.87 14.81 11.70
CA PHE A 74 5.97 15.76 11.52
C PHE A 74 6.86 15.28 10.39
N VAL A 75 7.09 16.13 9.39
CA VAL A 75 7.96 15.83 8.24
C VAL A 75 8.99 16.94 8.08
N PHE A 76 10.27 16.61 7.95
CA PHE A 76 11.34 17.59 7.77
C PHE A 76 12.42 17.08 6.82
N PRO A 77 13.14 17.97 6.11
CA PRO A 77 14.29 17.58 5.31
C PRO A 77 15.34 16.88 6.17
N THR A 78 15.83 15.72 5.74
CA THR A 78 16.84 14.95 6.45
C THR A 78 18.17 15.71 6.46
N THR A 79 18.64 16.09 7.64
CA THR A 79 19.89 16.86 7.84
C THR A 79 20.62 16.34 9.07
N GLY A 80 21.88 16.73 9.30
CA GLY A 80 22.62 16.26 10.48
C GLY A 80 21.98 16.64 11.84
N SER A 81 21.04 17.59 11.86
CA SER A 81 20.30 18.01 13.04
C SER A 81 18.93 17.32 13.20
N THR A 82 18.52 16.45 12.27
CA THR A 82 17.25 15.74 12.39
C THR A 82 17.31 14.66 13.47
N PRO A 83 16.28 14.52 14.31
CA PRO A 83 16.24 13.46 15.31
C PRO A 83 16.37 12.07 14.66
N ALA A 84 17.30 11.26 15.17
CA ALA A 84 17.64 9.96 14.59
C ALA A 84 16.81 8.79 15.16
N SER A 85 16.02 9.01 16.23
CA SER A 85 15.26 7.94 16.88
C SER A 85 14.05 8.47 17.64
N ALA A 86 12.93 7.75 17.64
CA ALA A 86 11.76 8.10 18.45
C ALA A 86 12.06 8.06 19.96
N ASN A 87 12.86 7.08 20.42
CA ASN A 87 13.14 6.86 21.85
C ASN A 87 13.84 8.04 22.56
N ASN A 88 14.61 8.84 21.81
CA ASN A 88 15.36 9.98 22.35
C ASN A 88 14.76 11.33 21.92
N THR A 89 13.53 11.34 21.42
CA THR A 89 12.87 12.53 20.89
C THR A 89 11.63 12.84 21.73
N SER A 90 11.31 14.14 21.89
CA SER A 90 10.04 14.57 22.49
C SER A 90 9.16 15.26 21.44
N PRO A 91 7.83 15.29 21.62
CA PRO A 91 6.94 16.03 20.71
C PRO A 91 7.31 17.51 20.58
N GLN A 92 7.79 18.13 21.67
CA GLN A 92 8.25 19.53 21.65
C GLN A 92 9.55 19.68 20.87
N ALA A 93 10.45 18.69 20.91
CA ALA A 93 11.67 18.71 20.11
C ALA A 93 11.36 18.64 18.62
N LEU A 94 10.37 17.82 18.21
CA LEU A 94 9.91 17.76 16.81
C LEU A 94 9.37 19.11 16.32
N ARG A 95 8.57 19.79 17.15
CA ARG A 95 8.03 21.13 16.87
C ARG A 95 9.10 22.22 16.77
N ALA A 96 10.25 22.02 17.44
CA ALA A 96 11.36 22.96 17.43
C ALA A 96 12.27 22.82 16.20
N VAL A 97 12.11 21.77 15.40
CA VAL A 97 12.88 21.58 14.15
C VAL A 97 12.43 22.62 13.12
N SER A 98 13.35 23.46 12.67
CA SER A 98 13.06 24.48 11.66
C SER A 98 12.68 23.83 10.32
N GLY A 99 11.60 24.31 9.70
CA GLY A 99 11.14 23.80 8.40
C GLY A 99 10.38 22.47 8.48
N ALA A 100 9.96 22.06 9.68
CA ALA A 100 9.05 20.94 9.85
C ALA A 100 7.65 21.29 9.31
N VAL A 101 7.13 20.41 8.46
CA VAL A 101 5.72 20.36 8.09
C VAL A 101 5.00 19.57 9.18
N GLU A 102 4.04 20.20 9.84
CA GLU A 102 3.18 19.58 10.85
C GLU A 102 1.78 19.39 10.30
N LEU A 103 1.29 18.15 10.28
CA LEU A 103 -0.06 17.81 9.83
C LEU A 103 -0.82 17.08 10.93
N ALA A 104 -1.81 17.77 11.49
CA ALA A 104 -2.70 17.20 12.50
C ALA A 104 -3.79 16.32 11.86
N SER A 105 -4.44 15.50 12.69
CA SER A 105 -5.54 14.61 12.30
C SER A 105 -6.83 15.30 11.82
N ASN A 106 -6.95 16.61 12.02
CA ASN A 106 -8.06 17.45 11.57
C ASN A 106 -7.66 18.37 10.40
N ALA A 107 -6.45 18.21 9.86
CA ALA A 107 -6.04 18.92 8.66
C ALA A 107 -6.93 18.50 7.48
N THR A 108 -7.16 19.43 6.54
CA THR A 108 -7.91 19.18 5.30
C THR A 108 -7.29 18.06 4.47
N ASP A 109 -5.97 17.91 4.57
CA ASP A 109 -5.18 16.92 3.83
C ASP A 109 -5.01 15.60 4.60
N SER A 110 -5.86 15.36 5.59
CA SER A 110 -5.87 14.14 6.39
C SER A 110 -7.20 13.39 6.24
N SER A 111 -7.13 12.05 6.15
CA SER A 111 -8.31 11.19 6.07
C SER A 111 -8.13 9.92 6.88
N LEU A 112 -9.24 9.27 7.23
CA LEU A 112 -9.25 7.93 7.81
C LEU A 112 -9.40 6.92 6.69
N VAL A 113 -8.54 5.92 6.68
CA VAL A 113 -8.56 4.86 5.67
C VAL A 113 -8.41 3.50 6.31
N LEU A 114 -8.98 2.49 5.66
CA LEU A 114 -8.78 1.09 5.98
C LEU A 114 -8.10 0.44 4.78
N ARG A 115 -6.78 0.25 4.87
CA ARG A 115 -5.97 -0.35 3.79
C ARG A 115 -6.08 -1.86 3.77
N ASP A 116 -6.11 -2.44 4.97
CA ASP A 116 -6.27 -3.87 5.22
C ASP A 116 -7.19 -4.03 6.44
N PRO A 117 -8.30 -4.78 6.33
CA PRO A 117 -9.21 -4.97 7.43
C PRO A 117 -8.63 -5.82 8.57
N TYR A 118 -7.56 -6.60 8.34
CA TYR A 118 -6.85 -7.37 9.37
C TYR A 118 -5.82 -6.54 10.14
N GLU A 119 -5.19 -5.53 9.50
CA GLU A 119 -4.29 -4.59 10.21
C GLU A 119 -5.06 -3.53 10.99
N GLY A 120 -6.13 -3.00 10.40
CA GLY A 120 -6.99 -1.97 10.97
C GLY A 120 -6.84 -0.58 10.38
N TRP A 121 -7.51 0.38 11.01
CA TRP A 121 -7.62 1.75 10.50
C TRP A 121 -6.31 2.50 10.62
N ARG A 122 -6.04 3.38 9.65
CA ARG A 122 -4.89 4.28 9.66
C ARG A 122 -5.36 5.71 9.37
N ARG A 123 -4.61 6.68 9.91
CA ARG A 123 -4.65 8.06 9.43
C ARG A 123 -3.79 8.15 8.19
N GLN A 124 -4.32 8.69 7.11
CA GLN A 124 -3.58 9.04 5.90
C GLN A 124 -3.37 10.56 5.87
N TRP A 125 -2.16 11.00 5.55
CA TRP A 125 -1.83 12.40 5.29
C TRP A 125 -1.28 12.57 3.88
N LEU A 126 -1.74 13.61 3.19
CA LEU A 126 -1.11 14.14 2.00
C LEU A 126 -0.15 15.26 2.42
N VAL A 127 1.13 15.04 2.19
CA VAL A 127 2.19 15.99 2.53
C VAL A 127 2.58 16.76 1.28
N GLY A 128 2.19 18.04 1.23
CA GLY A 128 2.49 18.94 0.13
C GLY A 128 3.78 19.76 0.29
N GLY A 129 4.15 20.47 -0.79
CA GLY A 129 5.22 21.48 -0.74
C GLY A 129 6.63 20.91 -0.54
N LEU A 130 6.84 19.64 -0.90
CA LEU A 130 8.15 19.01 -0.84
C LEU A 130 9.02 19.42 -2.04
N ASN A 131 10.33 19.43 -1.84
CA ASN A 131 11.29 19.67 -2.92
C ASN A 131 11.61 18.34 -3.61
N ALA A 132 11.79 18.37 -4.93
CA ALA A 132 12.17 17.19 -5.72
C ALA A 132 13.55 16.65 -5.29
N SER A 133 13.78 15.35 -5.50
CA SER A 133 15.05 14.65 -5.23
C SER A 133 15.64 14.94 -3.84
N THR A 134 14.80 15.03 -2.80
CA THR A 134 15.19 15.40 -1.44
C THR A 134 14.77 14.31 -0.44
N ASN A 135 15.68 13.97 0.47
CA ASN A 135 15.40 13.06 1.58
C ASN A 135 14.66 13.81 2.69
N TYR A 136 13.59 13.21 3.18
CA TYR A 136 12.81 13.66 4.31
C TYR A 136 12.73 12.56 5.36
N THR A 137 12.64 12.98 6.61
CA THR A 137 12.39 12.10 7.75
C THR A 137 11.06 12.50 8.37
N ALA A 138 10.24 11.51 8.70
CA ALA A 138 8.95 11.74 9.33
C ALA A 138 8.74 10.92 10.59
N PHE A 139 7.97 11.50 11.50
CA PHE A 139 7.55 10.93 12.78
C PHE A 139 6.06 11.14 12.96
N ALA A 140 5.38 10.14 13.51
CA ALA A 140 3.98 10.26 13.90
C ALA A 140 3.87 10.25 15.43
N VAL A 141 3.16 11.24 15.99
CA VAL A 141 2.92 11.37 17.43
C VAL A 141 1.46 11.09 17.72
N GLU A 142 1.17 10.13 18.58
CA GLU A 142 -0.19 9.87 19.06
C GLU A 142 -0.60 10.93 20.09
N ASP A 143 -1.72 11.62 19.87
CA ASP A 143 -2.10 12.78 20.67
C ASP A 143 -2.44 12.43 22.14
N ARG A 144 -3.00 11.23 22.40
CA ARG A 144 -3.45 10.81 23.74
C ARG A 144 -2.28 10.48 24.67
N ASN A 145 -1.40 9.60 24.22
CA ASN A 145 -0.29 9.11 25.03
C ASN A 145 1.01 9.88 24.77
N GLN A 146 1.00 10.82 23.81
CA GLN A 146 2.19 11.55 23.35
C GLN A 146 3.31 10.58 22.90
N SER A 147 2.93 9.40 22.43
CA SER A 147 3.84 8.35 21.98
C SER A 147 4.37 8.70 20.60
N ILE A 148 5.69 8.61 20.41
CA ILE A 148 6.34 8.91 19.13
C ILE A 148 6.64 7.59 18.42
N THR A 149 6.29 7.54 17.14
CA THR A 149 6.54 6.41 16.25
C THR A 149 7.32 6.88 15.01
N GLY A 150 8.21 6.02 14.50
CA GLY A 150 9.20 6.37 13.48
C GLY A 150 10.65 6.28 14.01
N PRO A 151 11.65 6.83 13.29
CA PRO A 151 11.52 7.55 12.03
C PRO A 151 11.09 6.66 10.87
N ILE A 152 10.38 7.25 9.92
CA ILE A 152 10.36 6.77 8.54
C ILE A 152 11.08 7.74 7.64
N TYR A 153 11.56 7.23 6.51
CA TYR A 153 12.33 7.99 5.56
C TYR A 153 11.61 8.02 4.23
N LEU A 154 11.60 9.19 3.60
CA LEU A 154 10.96 9.45 2.33
C LEU A 154 11.99 10.06 1.40
N LEU A 155 12.00 9.64 0.14
CA LEU A 155 12.68 10.37 -0.92
C LEU A 155 11.65 10.82 -1.93
N THR A 156 11.64 12.12 -2.22
CA THR A 156 10.85 12.67 -3.32
C THR A 156 11.50 12.32 -4.66
N LYS A 157 10.64 12.09 -5.66
CA LYS A 157 11.08 11.72 -7.01
C LYS A 157 11.66 12.94 -7.74
N ASN A 158 12.26 12.71 -8.90
CA ASN A 158 12.86 13.78 -9.69
C ASN A 158 11.80 14.79 -10.20
N ALA A 159 12.24 15.99 -10.55
CA ALA A 159 11.34 17.07 -10.97
C ALA A 159 10.54 16.77 -12.25
N SER A 160 10.99 15.81 -13.04
CA SER A 160 10.35 15.38 -14.29
C SER A 160 9.52 14.11 -14.13
N PHE A 161 9.14 13.74 -12.91
CA PHE A 161 8.41 12.51 -12.66
C PHE A 161 6.97 12.60 -13.21
N PRO A 162 6.54 11.71 -14.13
CA PRO A 162 5.33 11.92 -14.91
C PRO A 162 4.05 11.35 -14.28
N CYS A 163 4.13 10.63 -13.16
CA CYS A 163 2.99 9.88 -12.61
C CYS A 163 2.31 10.58 -11.43
N THR A 164 1.01 10.35 -11.30
CA THR A 164 0.15 11.00 -10.30
C THR A 164 -0.19 10.04 -9.17
N LEU A 165 -0.28 10.53 -7.93
CA LEU A 165 -0.70 9.70 -6.80
C LEU A 165 -2.18 9.33 -6.88
N VAL A 166 -2.47 8.06 -6.65
CA VAL A 166 -3.84 7.53 -6.53
C VAL A 166 -3.98 6.90 -5.17
N HIS A 167 -5.05 7.24 -4.44
CA HIS A 167 -5.28 6.73 -3.09
C HIS A 167 -6.76 6.67 -2.73
N SER A 168 -7.05 6.13 -1.54
CA SER A 168 -8.41 6.09 -0.98
C SER A 168 -9.43 5.43 -1.92
N LEU A 169 -9.02 4.36 -2.61
CA LEU A 169 -9.89 3.58 -3.47
C LEU A 169 -10.56 2.47 -2.65
N PRO A 170 -11.89 2.47 -2.46
CA PRO A 170 -12.56 1.46 -1.64
C PRO A 170 -12.39 0.04 -2.21
N TYR A 171 -12.39 -0.09 -3.53
CA TYR A 171 -12.19 -1.37 -4.23
C TYR A 171 -10.72 -1.82 -4.34
N CYS A 172 -9.75 -0.93 -4.06
CA CYS A 172 -8.32 -1.23 -4.06
C CYS A 172 -7.63 -0.52 -2.88
N PRO A 173 -7.89 -0.96 -1.64
CA PRO A 173 -7.55 -0.19 -0.45
C PRO A 173 -6.04 -0.04 -0.20
N PHE A 174 -5.20 -0.95 -0.72
CA PHE A 174 -3.75 -0.82 -0.63
C PHE A 174 -3.13 0.12 -1.68
N VAL A 175 -3.87 0.49 -2.74
CA VAL A 175 -3.39 1.42 -3.78
C VAL A 175 -3.32 2.81 -3.18
N SER A 176 -2.09 3.23 -2.90
CA SER A 176 -1.76 4.54 -2.32
C SER A 176 -0.41 5.02 -2.86
N TYR A 177 -0.22 4.92 -4.17
CA TYR A 177 1.05 5.13 -4.83
C TYR A 177 0.90 5.84 -6.18
N ALA A 178 2.01 6.23 -6.80
CA ALA A 178 2.00 6.92 -8.07
C ALA A 178 1.67 5.96 -9.23
N VAL A 179 0.68 6.31 -10.04
CA VAL A 179 0.16 5.53 -11.18
C VAL A 179 0.37 6.32 -12.47
N PRO A 180 0.61 5.66 -13.62
CA PRO A 180 0.81 6.32 -14.91
C PRO A 180 -0.49 6.90 -15.49
N ILE A 181 -1.04 7.91 -14.82
CA ILE A 181 -2.21 8.68 -15.25
C ILE A 181 -1.90 10.19 -15.19
N PRO A 182 -2.42 10.99 -16.14
CA PRO A 182 -2.19 12.43 -16.14
C PRO A 182 -2.88 13.08 -14.93
N PRO A 183 -2.35 14.19 -14.40
CA PRO A 183 -2.95 14.86 -13.24
C PRO A 183 -4.39 15.36 -13.54
N PRO A 184 -5.27 15.46 -12.52
CA PRO A 184 -6.68 15.83 -12.68
C PRO A 184 -6.91 17.13 -13.45
N SER A 185 -6.05 18.13 -13.24
CA SER A 185 -6.08 19.39 -13.97
C SER A 185 -5.02 19.39 -15.08
N GLN A 186 -5.47 19.45 -16.35
CA GLN A 186 -4.62 19.68 -17.53
C GLN A 186 -3.97 21.08 -17.58
N THR A 187 -4.04 21.85 -16.50
CA THR A 187 -3.38 23.14 -16.42
C THR A 187 -1.87 22.92 -16.35
N ASP A 188 -1.17 23.64 -17.23
CA ASP A 188 0.27 23.88 -17.24
C ASP A 188 0.93 23.58 -15.87
N PRO A 189 2.04 22.82 -15.78
CA PRO A 189 2.79 22.64 -14.53
C PRO A 189 3.07 23.94 -13.77
N ALA A 190 3.06 25.09 -14.46
CA ALA A 190 3.16 26.44 -13.88
C ALA A 190 1.88 27.00 -13.25
N GLN A 191 0.72 26.36 -13.43
CA GLN A 191 -0.62 26.76 -12.93
C GLN A 191 -1.29 25.69 -12.06
N LEU A 192 -0.58 24.63 -11.69
CA LEU A 192 -1.03 23.71 -10.66
C LEU A 192 -1.20 24.53 -9.36
N ASP A 193 -2.44 24.82 -8.99
CA ASP A 193 -2.75 25.43 -7.71
C ASP A 193 -2.09 24.58 -6.63
N THR A 194 -1.61 25.23 -5.58
CA THR A 194 -1.03 24.63 -4.37
C THR A 194 -1.95 23.63 -3.65
N SER A 195 -3.16 23.38 -4.15
CA SER A 195 -4.12 22.45 -3.57
C SER A 195 -3.81 21.01 -3.93
N LEU A 196 -3.60 20.17 -2.90
CA LEU A 196 -3.26 18.75 -3.05
C LEU A 196 -4.36 17.92 -3.73
N THR A 197 -5.60 18.40 -3.72
CA THR A 197 -6.73 17.78 -4.43
C THR A 197 -6.62 17.89 -5.95
N GLN A 198 -5.81 18.82 -6.47
CA GLN A 198 -5.52 18.93 -7.91
C GLN A 198 -4.30 18.12 -8.34
N GLN A 199 -3.57 17.54 -7.38
CA GLN A 199 -2.30 16.81 -7.59
C GLN A 199 -2.44 15.30 -7.38
N THR A 200 -3.62 14.83 -6.95
CA THR A 200 -3.87 13.44 -6.56
C THR A 200 -5.26 13.00 -7.03
N TYR A 201 -5.46 11.69 -7.18
CA TYR A 201 -6.78 11.11 -7.44
C TYR A 201 -7.29 10.30 -6.26
N THR A 202 -8.59 10.45 -6.02
CA THR A 202 -9.38 9.62 -5.11
C THR A 202 -10.40 8.80 -5.89
N ALA A 203 -11.17 7.97 -5.21
CA ALA A 203 -12.28 7.24 -5.83
C ALA A 203 -13.35 8.15 -6.46
N ASP A 204 -13.51 9.38 -5.97
CA ASP A 204 -14.55 10.30 -6.43
C ASP A 204 -14.21 10.98 -7.77
N ASP A 205 -12.92 11.22 -8.01
CA ASP A 205 -12.44 11.99 -9.17
C ASP A 205 -11.73 11.12 -10.22
N LEU A 206 -11.42 9.85 -9.91
CA LEU A 206 -10.77 8.95 -10.84
C LEU A 206 -11.73 8.59 -11.99
N PRO A 207 -11.37 8.84 -13.27
CA PRO A 207 -12.29 8.60 -14.38
C PRO A 207 -12.70 7.12 -14.48
N GLY A 208 -13.98 6.87 -14.74
CA GLY A 208 -14.55 5.52 -14.72
C GLY A 208 -13.93 4.54 -15.73
N GLU A 209 -13.29 5.04 -16.79
CA GLU A 209 -12.55 4.21 -17.75
C GLU A 209 -11.34 3.50 -17.12
N TYR A 210 -10.74 4.08 -16.07
CA TYR A 210 -9.64 3.46 -15.34
C TYR A 210 -10.09 2.32 -14.42
N THR A 211 -11.38 2.28 -14.07
CA THR A 211 -11.92 1.35 -13.05
C THR A 211 -12.89 0.32 -13.63
N ALA A 212 -13.50 0.59 -14.78
CA ALA A 212 -14.56 -0.24 -15.35
C ALA A 212 -14.14 -1.71 -15.56
N ILE A 213 -12.95 -1.95 -16.14
CA ILE A 213 -12.45 -3.30 -16.41
C ILE A 213 -12.17 -4.04 -15.10
N LEU A 214 -11.52 -3.37 -14.15
CA LEU A 214 -11.23 -3.92 -12.82
C LEU A 214 -12.52 -4.32 -12.09
N LEU A 215 -13.48 -3.39 -11.97
CA LEU A 215 -14.73 -3.64 -11.25
C LEU A 215 -15.54 -4.76 -11.91
N SER A 216 -15.56 -4.82 -13.25
CA SER A 216 -16.18 -5.94 -13.98
C SER A 216 -15.46 -7.27 -13.71
N SER A 217 -14.12 -7.26 -13.64
CA SER A 217 -13.33 -8.45 -13.37
C SER A 217 -13.59 -8.99 -11.97
N LEU A 218 -13.62 -8.11 -10.96
CA LEU A 218 -13.96 -8.44 -9.58
C LEU A 218 -15.39 -9.01 -9.47
N GLY A 219 -16.36 -8.39 -10.15
CA GLY A 219 -17.75 -8.87 -10.18
C GLY A 219 -17.89 -10.26 -10.80
N ASN A 220 -17.25 -10.50 -11.95
CA ASN A 220 -17.29 -11.80 -12.62
C ASN A 220 -16.59 -12.90 -11.80
N PHE A 221 -15.48 -12.56 -11.14
CA PHE A 221 -14.79 -13.47 -10.25
C PHE A 221 -15.63 -13.83 -9.02
N SER A 222 -16.29 -12.84 -8.40
CA SER A 222 -17.22 -13.05 -7.28
C SER A 222 -18.35 -14.01 -7.65
N ILE A 223 -18.96 -13.84 -8.83
CA ILE A 223 -20.01 -14.75 -9.34
C ILE A 223 -19.46 -16.16 -9.55
N THR A 224 -18.28 -16.28 -10.14
CA THR A 224 -17.65 -17.58 -10.43
C THR A 224 -17.30 -18.32 -9.14
N LEU A 225 -16.70 -17.63 -8.16
CA LEU A 225 -16.35 -18.19 -6.87
C LEU A 225 -17.61 -18.60 -6.08
N SER A 226 -18.68 -17.82 -6.17
CA SER A 226 -19.98 -18.12 -5.55
C SER A 226 -20.70 -19.33 -6.13
N SER A 227 -20.26 -19.87 -7.28
CA SER A 227 -20.78 -21.14 -7.81
C SER A 227 -20.40 -22.34 -6.94
N PHE A 228 -19.33 -22.20 -6.15
CA PHE A 228 -18.96 -23.14 -5.09
C PHE A 228 -19.68 -22.79 -3.80
N ALA A 229 -20.12 -23.80 -3.05
CA ALA A 229 -20.88 -23.57 -1.82
C ALA A 229 -19.96 -23.21 -0.65
N CYS A 230 -19.45 -21.98 -0.69
CA CYS A 230 -18.60 -21.40 0.35
C CYS A 230 -19.24 -21.53 1.75
N GLY A 231 -18.42 -21.85 2.75
CA GLY A 231 -18.84 -22.09 4.13
C GLY A 231 -19.54 -23.42 4.39
N ARG A 232 -19.99 -24.15 3.35
CA ARG A 232 -20.52 -25.52 3.47
C ARG A 232 -19.51 -26.55 3.01
N ASP A 233 -18.98 -26.35 1.82
CA ASP A 233 -18.01 -27.23 1.19
C ASP A 233 -16.60 -26.66 1.44
N VAL A 234 -15.63 -27.54 1.71
CA VAL A 234 -14.27 -27.15 2.06
C VAL A 234 -13.34 -27.56 0.92
N TYR A 235 -12.78 -26.59 0.20
CA TYR A 235 -11.75 -26.85 -0.82
C TYR A 235 -10.33 -26.81 -0.24
N SER A 236 -10.14 -26.14 0.91
CA SER A 236 -8.87 -26.00 1.61
C SER A 236 -9.08 -25.94 3.12
N PRO A 237 -8.23 -26.57 3.94
CA PRO A 237 -8.27 -26.43 5.40
C PRO A 237 -7.63 -25.12 5.90
N LEU A 238 -6.91 -24.38 5.03
CA LEU A 238 -6.17 -23.18 5.40
C LEU A 238 -6.72 -21.90 4.77
N LYS A 239 -7.56 -22.03 3.74
CA LYS A 239 -8.04 -20.90 2.95
C LYS A 239 -9.54 -20.92 2.77
N THR A 240 -10.15 -19.76 2.91
CA THR A 240 -11.57 -19.51 2.75
C THR A 240 -11.87 -18.81 1.42
N CYS A 241 -13.13 -18.87 0.96
CA CYS A 241 -13.51 -18.15 -0.25
C CYS A 241 -13.31 -16.63 -0.12
N GLU A 242 -13.46 -16.07 1.07
CA GLU A 242 -13.19 -14.66 1.38
C GLU A 242 -11.72 -14.33 1.12
N GLU A 243 -10.79 -15.09 1.69
CA GLU A 243 -9.35 -14.91 1.43
C GLU A 243 -8.98 -15.14 -0.04
N CYS A 244 -9.63 -16.07 -0.75
CA CYS A 244 -9.46 -16.22 -2.19
C CYS A 244 -9.90 -14.96 -2.95
N PHE A 245 -11.06 -14.40 -2.59
CA PHE A 245 -11.59 -13.19 -3.21
C PHE A 245 -10.70 -11.98 -2.93
N ASP A 246 -10.23 -11.82 -1.69
CA ASP A 246 -9.33 -10.75 -1.31
C ASP A 246 -7.97 -10.86 -2.01
N ALA A 247 -7.38 -12.07 -2.09
CA ALA A 247 -6.17 -12.30 -2.85
C ALA A 247 -6.33 -11.94 -4.34
N TYR A 248 -7.45 -12.35 -4.96
CA TYR A 248 -7.76 -11.99 -6.34
C TYR A 248 -7.93 -10.48 -6.51
N ARG A 249 -8.60 -9.81 -5.57
CA ARG A 249 -8.74 -8.35 -5.57
C ARG A 249 -7.38 -7.68 -5.55
N ASP A 250 -6.48 -8.12 -4.69
CA ASP A 250 -5.20 -7.47 -4.54
C ASP A 250 -4.30 -7.65 -5.75
N TRP A 251 -4.30 -8.85 -6.33
CA TRP A 251 -3.70 -9.08 -7.64
C TRP A 251 -4.30 -8.20 -8.74
N ALA A 252 -5.63 -8.17 -8.87
CA ALA A 252 -6.32 -7.41 -9.90
C ALA A 252 -6.04 -5.91 -9.78
N CYS A 253 -5.99 -5.38 -8.56
CA CYS A 253 -5.62 -4.01 -8.26
C CYS A 253 -4.16 -3.71 -8.60
N ALA A 254 -3.22 -4.58 -8.27
CA ALA A 254 -1.80 -4.38 -8.57
C ALA A 254 -1.51 -4.40 -10.08
N ILE A 255 -2.24 -5.23 -10.83
CA ILE A 255 -2.16 -5.29 -12.29
C ILE A 255 -2.88 -4.10 -12.93
N SER A 256 -4.06 -3.72 -12.39
CA SER A 256 -4.85 -2.62 -12.91
C SER A 256 -4.19 -1.27 -12.65
N PHE A 257 -3.51 -1.07 -11.52
CA PHE A 257 -2.82 0.18 -11.20
C PHE A 257 -1.31 -0.06 -11.12
N PRO A 258 -0.56 0.02 -12.25
CA PRO A 258 0.88 -0.12 -12.23
C PRO A 258 1.52 0.98 -11.38
N ARG A 259 2.43 0.62 -10.47
CA ARG A 259 3.17 1.60 -9.68
C ARG A 259 4.31 2.19 -10.50
N CYS A 260 4.44 3.50 -10.51
CA CYS A 260 5.57 4.18 -11.13
C CYS A 260 6.75 4.29 -10.16
N ALA A 261 7.95 4.05 -10.67
CA ALA A 261 9.21 4.23 -9.95
C ALA A 261 10.03 5.39 -10.55
N ASN A 262 10.91 5.95 -9.73
CA ASN A 262 11.91 6.90 -10.21
C ASN A 262 13.01 6.18 -10.99
N THR A 263 13.56 6.82 -12.01
CA THR A 263 14.63 6.27 -12.86
C THR A 263 16.03 6.43 -12.26
N ASP A 264 16.19 7.24 -11.21
CA ASP A 264 17.51 7.50 -10.64
C ASP A 264 18.01 6.27 -9.85
N ILE A 265 18.83 5.48 -10.54
CA ILE A 265 19.53 4.26 -10.07
C ILE A 265 20.54 4.56 -8.94
N LEU A 266 20.70 5.83 -8.54
CA LEU A 266 21.72 6.28 -7.58
C LEU A 266 21.44 5.88 -6.12
N ALA A 267 20.33 5.20 -5.86
CA ALA A 267 20.04 4.55 -4.58
C ALA A 267 19.75 3.06 -4.78
N ALA A 268 20.52 2.41 -5.66
CA ALA A 268 20.62 0.97 -5.59
C ALA A 268 21.09 0.63 -4.15
N PRO A 269 20.33 -0.19 -3.42
CA PRO A 269 20.67 -0.52 -2.05
C PRO A 269 22.03 -1.22 -2.00
N PRO A 270 22.78 -1.07 -0.89
CA PRO A 270 24.06 -1.73 -0.75
C PRO A 270 23.87 -3.26 -0.89
N ALA A 271 24.74 -3.91 -1.65
CA ALA A 271 24.77 -5.37 -1.75
C ALA A 271 24.76 -5.99 -0.34
N PRO A 272 23.96 -7.03 -0.07
CA PRO A 272 23.53 -8.07 -1.02
C PRO A 272 22.09 -7.96 -1.55
N LEU A 273 21.43 -6.80 -1.42
CA LEU A 273 20.01 -6.68 -1.72
C LEU A 273 19.70 -6.69 -3.24
N PRO A 274 18.57 -7.29 -3.69
CA PRO A 274 18.26 -7.44 -5.11
C PRO A 274 17.92 -6.09 -5.76
N SER A 275 18.19 -5.89 -7.05
CA SER A 275 17.80 -4.65 -7.72
C SER A 275 16.28 -4.59 -7.95
N PRO A 276 15.61 -3.43 -7.79
CA PRO A 276 14.19 -3.29 -8.06
C PRO A 276 13.77 -3.78 -9.47
N ALA A 277 12.59 -4.40 -9.57
CA ALA A 277 11.98 -4.88 -10.80
C ALA A 277 11.41 -3.73 -11.62
N LEU A 278 12.29 -3.00 -12.30
CA LEU A 278 11.95 -1.83 -13.09
C LEU A 278 11.79 -2.17 -14.57
N MET A 279 10.70 -1.72 -15.17
CA MET A 279 10.43 -1.87 -16.61
C MET A 279 10.07 -0.52 -17.22
N PRO A 280 10.87 0.02 -18.16
CA PRO A 280 10.49 1.24 -18.86
C PRO A 280 9.30 0.99 -19.79
N ARG A 281 8.34 1.91 -19.79
CA ARG A 281 7.12 1.89 -20.60
C ARG A 281 7.04 3.14 -21.46
N THR A 282 6.79 2.95 -22.75
CA THR A 282 6.63 4.02 -23.75
C THR A 282 5.30 3.83 -24.47
N ASN A 283 4.33 4.72 -24.24
CA ASN A 283 3.04 4.73 -24.95
C ASN A 283 2.29 3.37 -24.96
N MET A 284 2.57 2.52 -23.96
CA MET A 284 1.96 1.21 -23.76
C MET A 284 1.80 1.01 -22.26
N SER A 285 0.60 1.33 -21.76
CA SER A 285 0.20 0.86 -20.43
C SER A 285 -0.11 -0.63 -20.51
N ARG A 286 0.02 -1.35 -19.38
CA ARG A 286 -0.45 -2.74 -19.25
C ARG A 286 -1.96 -2.86 -19.47
N ASN A 287 -2.67 -1.77 -19.20
CA ASN A 287 -4.11 -1.68 -19.33
C ASN A 287 -4.47 -0.73 -20.46
N THR A 288 -5.69 -0.82 -20.97
CA THR A 288 -6.28 0.13 -21.92
C THR A 288 -6.58 1.49 -21.28
N PHE A 289 -5.65 2.00 -20.49
CA PHE A 289 -5.68 3.37 -20.00
C PHE A 289 -5.44 4.34 -21.15
N PRO A 290 -6.04 5.53 -21.11
CA PRO A 290 -5.55 6.65 -21.89
C PRO A 290 -4.01 6.71 -21.79
N PRO A 291 -3.30 6.67 -22.92
CA PRO A 291 -1.85 6.64 -22.90
C PRO A 291 -1.32 7.92 -22.25
N LEU A 292 -0.31 7.76 -21.39
CA LEU A 292 0.57 8.87 -21.09
C LEU A 292 1.45 9.12 -22.31
N ASP A 293 1.46 10.36 -22.81
CA ASP A 293 2.37 10.82 -23.87
C ASP A 293 3.84 10.94 -23.40
N GLN A 294 4.20 10.27 -22.31
CA GLN A 294 5.51 10.32 -21.67
C GLN A 294 6.00 8.91 -21.33
N THR A 295 7.32 8.74 -21.37
CA THR A 295 7.98 7.53 -20.87
C THR A 295 7.94 7.51 -19.36
N TYR A 296 7.49 6.41 -18.77
CA TYR A 296 7.55 6.20 -17.32
C TYR A 296 8.23 4.86 -17.02
N THR A 297 8.77 4.73 -15.81
CA THR A 297 9.30 3.46 -15.33
C THR A 297 8.27 2.81 -14.43
N GLU A 298 7.87 1.60 -14.78
CA GLU A 298 6.97 0.78 -14.00
C GLU A 298 7.77 -0.04 -12.98
N LEU A 299 7.36 -0.02 -11.71
CA LEU A 299 7.74 -1.02 -10.73
C LEU A 299 6.80 -2.21 -10.89
N LEU A 300 7.35 -3.34 -11.36
CA LEU A 300 6.56 -4.52 -11.63
C LEU A 300 5.92 -5.08 -10.34
N PRO A 301 4.67 -5.59 -10.40
CA PRO A 301 4.09 -6.33 -9.28
C PRO A 301 4.92 -7.56 -8.96
N CYS A 302 5.04 -7.91 -7.68
CA CYS A 302 5.73 -9.13 -7.28
C CYS A 302 4.97 -10.35 -7.85
N ILE A 303 5.66 -11.36 -8.38
CA ILE A 303 5.01 -12.58 -8.91
C ILE A 303 4.16 -13.27 -7.83
N GLU A 304 4.48 -13.01 -6.58
CA GLU A 304 3.82 -13.57 -5.43
C GLU A 304 2.41 -13.03 -5.26
N THR A 305 2.13 -11.78 -5.68
CA THR A 305 0.75 -11.30 -5.79
C THR A 305 -0.12 -12.21 -6.66
N CYS A 306 0.42 -12.74 -7.76
CA CYS A 306 -0.29 -13.70 -8.60
C CYS A 306 -0.39 -15.07 -7.91
N THR A 307 0.73 -15.61 -7.44
CA THR A 307 0.72 -16.97 -6.85
C THR A 307 -0.04 -17.01 -5.52
N MET A 308 -0.35 -15.86 -4.94
CA MET A 308 -1.27 -15.73 -3.81
C MET A 308 -2.70 -16.06 -4.18
N VAL A 309 -3.16 -15.66 -5.36
CA VAL A 309 -4.47 -16.07 -5.86
C VAL A 309 -4.48 -17.57 -6.09
N ASP A 310 -3.47 -18.10 -6.78
CA ASP A 310 -3.35 -19.52 -7.11
C ASP A 310 -3.40 -20.42 -5.86
N ARG A 311 -2.70 -20.04 -4.78
CA ARG A 311 -2.71 -20.82 -3.53
C ARG A 311 -3.93 -20.59 -2.64
N SER A 312 -4.60 -19.44 -2.78
CA SER A 312 -5.77 -19.11 -1.94
C SER A 312 -7.07 -19.66 -2.52
N CYS A 313 -7.12 -19.86 -3.83
CA CYS A 313 -8.34 -20.15 -4.55
C CYS A 313 -8.56 -21.64 -4.88
N PRO A 314 -9.81 -22.07 -5.08
CA PRO A 314 -10.11 -23.43 -5.47
C PRO A 314 -9.56 -23.81 -6.86
N TYR A 315 -9.07 -25.04 -7.00
CA TYR A 315 -8.47 -25.54 -8.24
C TYR A 315 -9.40 -25.48 -9.47
N PHE A 316 -10.72 -25.55 -9.28
CA PHE A 316 -11.69 -25.54 -10.39
C PHE A 316 -11.77 -24.18 -11.09
N LEU A 317 -11.28 -23.11 -10.46
CA LEU A 317 -11.16 -21.80 -11.10
C LEU A 317 -10.05 -21.76 -12.15
N GLN A 318 -9.13 -22.74 -12.12
CA GLN A 318 -8.01 -22.85 -13.06
C GLN A 318 -7.20 -21.55 -13.20
N PHE A 319 -7.14 -20.75 -12.13
CA PHE A 319 -6.27 -19.59 -12.07
C PHE A 319 -4.81 -20.08 -12.21
N GLY A 320 -3.98 -19.36 -12.97
CA GLY A 320 -2.64 -19.81 -13.25
C GLY A 320 -1.69 -18.65 -13.50
N CYS A 321 -0.55 -18.68 -12.82
CA CYS A 321 0.48 -17.65 -12.94
C CYS A 321 1.52 -18.01 -14.02
N PRO A 322 2.13 -17.00 -14.66
CA PRO A 322 3.23 -17.24 -15.59
C PRO A 322 4.42 -17.86 -14.85
N LEU A 323 5.19 -18.68 -15.57
CA LEU A 323 6.34 -19.36 -15.00
C LEU A 323 7.58 -18.44 -14.99
N PRO A 324 8.32 -18.39 -13.87
CA PRO A 324 9.68 -17.87 -13.85
C PRO A 324 10.57 -18.53 -14.90
N GLY A 325 11.44 -17.75 -15.52
CA GLY A 325 12.38 -18.13 -16.57
C GLY A 325 11.79 -18.21 -17.98
N VAL A 326 10.51 -17.88 -18.17
CA VAL A 326 9.80 -18.06 -19.45
C VAL A 326 9.04 -16.80 -19.86
N THR A 327 8.04 -16.39 -19.08
CA THR A 327 7.15 -15.26 -19.40
C THR A 327 6.93 -14.29 -18.24
N ALA A 328 7.30 -14.66 -17.01
CA ALA A 328 7.01 -13.85 -15.83
C ALA A 328 7.81 -12.54 -15.80
N GLU A 329 9.03 -12.51 -16.32
CA GLU A 329 10.00 -11.41 -16.20
C GLU A 329 9.54 -10.09 -16.85
N PHE A 330 8.69 -10.18 -17.88
CA PHE A 330 8.12 -8.99 -18.52
C PHE A 330 6.93 -8.42 -17.76
N SER A 331 6.34 -9.23 -16.88
CA SER A 331 5.06 -8.92 -16.23
C SER A 331 5.11 -8.76 -14.73
N TYR A 332 6.09 -9.38 -14.09
CA TYR A 332 6.24 -9.46 -12.66
C TYR A 332 7.71 -9.32 -12.25
N GLY A 333 7.94 -8.80 -11.06
CA GLY A 333 9.20 -8.99 -10.36
C GLY A 333 9.31 -10.44 -9.92
N VAL A 334 10.40 -11.11 -10.30
CA VAL A 334 10.69 -12.52 -9.97
C VAL A 334 11.96 -12.58 -9.11
N GLY A 335 11.99 -13.47 -8.12
CA GLY A 335 13.18 -13.70 -7.28
C GLY A 335 13.33 -12.69 -6.14
N PHE A 336 12.22 -12.07 -5.72
CA PHE A 336 12.18 -11.12 -4.59
C PHE A 336 11.64 -11.74 -3.30
N ILE A 337 11.28 -13.03 -3.34
CA ILE A 337 10.96 -13.85 -2.17
C ILE A 337 11.98 -14.96 -2.05
N ASP A 338 12.90 -14.74 -1.13
CA ASP A 338 13.32 -15.65 -0.07
C ASP A 338 14.05 -14.73 0.93
N ASP A 339 13.99 -15.01 2.23
CA ASP A 339 15.02 -14.43 3.09
C ASP A 339 16.41 -14.84 2.53
N ALA A 340 17.51 -14.22 2.97
CA ALA A 340 18.84 -14.60 2.46
C ALA A 340 19.23 -16.09 2.75
N GLU A 341 18.33 -16.87 3.38
CA GLU A 341 18.41 -18.27 3.76
C GLU A 341 17.39 -19.12 2.94
N HIS A 342 17.89 -19.98 2.06
CA HIS A 342 17.05 -20.86 1.25
C HIS A 342 16.00 -21.63 2.08
N GLY A 343 14.72 -21.55 1.68
CA GLY A 343 13.65 -22.42 2.17
C GLY A 343 12.73 -21.83 3.24
N ARG A 344 12.79 -20.53 3.51
CA ARG A 344 11.76 -19.82 4.28
C ARG A 344 10.89 -18.95 3.38
N GLN A 345 9.66 -19.41 3.18
CA GLN A 345 8.57 -18.56 2.72
C GLN A 345 8.14 -17.67 3.91
N ASP A 346 7.75 -16.43 3.65
CA ASP A 346 7.15 -15.48 4.62
C ASP A 346 8.11 -14.71 5.57
N ALA A 347 9.41 -14.70 5.31
CA ALA A 347 10.39 -13.93 6.10
C ALA A 347 10.94 -12.66 5.40
N GLY A 348 10.77 -12.55 4.08
CA GLY A 348 10.98 -11.29 3.35
C GLY A 348 9.66 -10.55 3.27
N VAL A 349 9.64 -9.24 3.57
CA VAL A 349 8.43 -8.41 3.41
C VAL A 349 8.36 -7.99 1.94
N PRO A 350 7.52 -8.62 1.09
CA PRO A 350 7.42 -8.24 -0.31
C PRO A 350 7.01 -6.77 -0.39
N GLY A 351 7.66 -6.02 -1.29
CA GLY A 351 7.41 -4.59 -1.50
C GLY A 351 7.50 -3.74 -0.25
N ALA A 352 8.28 -4.16 0.75
CA ALA A 352 8.84 -3.25 1.72
C ALA A 352 9.43 -2.07 0.93
N ALA A 353 8.85 -0.90 1.15
CA ALA A 353 9.61 0.33 1.04
C ALA A 353 10.81 0.14 1.98
N GLU A 354 11.97 -0.17 1.43
CA GLU A 354 13.21 0.13 2.10
C GLU A 354 13.20 1.59 2.52
N GLU A 355 14.13 1.93 3.42
CA GLU A 355 14.46 3.30 3.76
C GLU A 355 14.34 4.19 2.51
N TYR A 356 13.57 5.28 2.59
CA TYR A 356 13.33 6.24 1.50
C TYR A 356 12.24 5.90 0.47
N GLY A 357 11.50 4.80 0.61
CA GLY A 357 10.36 4.49 -0.28
C GLY A 357 10.72 3.63 -1.49
N TYR A 358 11.91 3.03 -1.49
CA TYR A 358 12.34 2.08 -2.52
C TYR A 358 11.68 0.73 -2.31
N ALA A 359 10.95 0.21 -3.30
CA ALA A 359 10.39 -1.12 -3.25
C ALA A 359 11.00 -2.00 -4.34
N TRP A 360 11.21 -3.28 -4.02
CA TRP A 360 11.74 -4.27 -4.98
C TRP A 360 10.77 -4.58 -6.09
N CYS A 361 9.50 -4.68 -5.74
CA CYS A 361 8.39 -4.94 -6.60
C CYS A 361 7.13 -4.39 -5.90
N ASN A 362 6.06 -4.19 -6.65
CA ASN A 362 4.81 -3.71 -6.09
C ASN A 362 4.07 -4.88 -5.42
N SER A 363 4.10 -4.95 -4.09
CA SER A 363 3.66 -6.13 -3.34
C SER A 363 2.16 -6.27 -3.10
N GLY A 364 1.33 -5.36 -3.59
CA GLY A 364 -0.08 -5.42 -3.23
C GLY A 364 -0.29 -5.07 -1.75
N SER A 365 -1.21 -5.77 -1.09
CA SER A 365 -1.45 -5.70 0.36
C SER A 365 -0.43 -6.53 1.16
N SER A 366 -0.18 -6.09 2.39
CA SER A 366 0.67 -6.78 3.37
C SER A 366 -0.10 -7.94 4.00
N TYR A 367 -0.13 -9.10 3.33
CA TYR A 367 -0.54 -10.32 4.02
C TYR A 367 0.63 -10.86 4.84
N ASP A 368 0.50 -10.82 6.16
CA ASP A 368 1.25 -11.70 7.05
C ASP A 368 0.65 -13.12 6.89
N TYR A 369 1.45 -14.08 6.42
CA TYR A 369 1.06 -15.49 6.26
C TYR A 369 1.33 -16.34 7.50
#